data_AF-I3SV18-F1
#
_entry.id   AF-I3SV18-F1
#
_cell.length_a   1.000
_cell.length_b   1.000
_cell.length_c   1.000
_cell.angle_alpha   90.00
_cell.angle_beta   90.00
_cell.angle_gamma   90.00
#
_symmetry.space_group_name_H-M   'P 1'
#
loop_
_entity.id
_entity.type
_entity.pdbx_description
1 polymer ?
#
loop_
_entity_poly.entity_id
_entity_poly.type
_entity_poly.pdbx_seq_one_letter_code
_entity_poly.pdbx_strand_id
1 'polypeptide(L)'
;MASGGSKSVALVLLTLNLVLYFIVIVIASWAMNHGIQRSGEAASVLTTPAHIFPIYFPMGNMTTGFFIIFTLIAGVVGFTTSVTGLNNIFQWNAPNLNAAAMSSLTTWALTLLAMGFACKEIERGWTDSNLRTLETITIIVTATQLLCTTVIHVGASEVPQRRV
;
A
#
# COMPACT_ATOMS: atom_id res chain seq x y z
N MET A 1 -24.74 17.02 -16.86
CA MET A 1 -25.03 16.77 -15.43
C MET A 1 -24.55 15.36 -15.09
N ALA A 2 -23.25 15.19 -14.80
CA ALA A 2 -22.64 13.88 -14.51
C ALA A 2 -21.66 13.92 -13.32
N SER A 3 -21.36 15.13 -12.80
CA SER A 3 -20.30 15.32 -11.80
C SER A 3 -20.64 14.81 -10.41
N GLY A 4 -21.91 14.61 -10.05
CA GLY A 4 -22.31 14.11 -8.73
C GLY A 4 -21.97 12.63 -8.51
N GLY A 5 -22.15 11.81 -9.55
CA GLY A 5 -21.88 10.37 -9.50
C GLY A 5 -20.39 10.07 -9.36
N SER A 6 -19.55 10.76 -10.14
CA SER A 6 -18.09 10.58 -10.08
C SER A 6 -17.49 11.02 -8.75
N LYS A 7 -18.01 12.08 -8.09
CA LYS A 7 -17.55 12.42 -6.72
C LYS A 7 -17.91 11.34 -5.71
N SER A 8 -19.14 10.84 -5.76
CA SER A 8 -19.62 9.85 -4.80
C SER A 8 -18.83 8.55 -4.90
N VAL A 9 -18.55 8.09 -6.13
CA VAL A 9 -17.74 6.89 -6.36
C VAL A 9 -16.30 7.10 -5.89
N ALA A 10 -15.69 8.26 -6.18
CA ALA A 10 -14.34 8.58 -5.72
C ALA A 10 -14.23 8.58 -4.18
N LEU A 11 -15.21 9.16 -3.49
CA LEU A 11 -15.25 9.20 -2.01
C LEU A 11 -15.36 7.80 -1.41
N VAL A 12 -16.24 6.95 -1.95
CA VAL A 12 -16.40 5.57 -1.47
C VAL A 12 -15.11 4.78 -1.67
N LEU A 13 -14.49 4.87 -2.85
CA LEU A 13 -13.26 4.14 -3.16
C LEU A 13 -12.07 4.63 -2.30
N LEU A 14 -11.94 5.94 -2.07
CA LEU A 14 -10.90 6.48 -1.19
C LEU A 14 -11.09 6.08 0.27
N THR A 15 -12.34 6.04 0.75
CA THR A 15 -12.65 5.57 2.10
C THR A 15 -12.32 4.09 2.24
N LEU A 16 -12.66 3.28 1.23
CA LEU A 16 -12.29 1.87 1.19
C LEU A 16 -10.77 1.68 1.22
N ASN A 17 -10.03 2.41 0.38
CA ASN A 17 -8.56 2.34 0.36
C ASN A 17 -7.95 2.82 1.67
N LEU A 18 -8.50 3.85 2.31
CA LEU A 18 -8.05 4.30 3.63
C LEU A 18 -8.09 3.15 4.65
N VAL A 19 -9.21 2.44 4.71
CA VAL A 19 -9.39 1.30 5.63
C VAL A 19 -8.46 0.15 5.25
N LEU A 20 -8.35 -0.19 3.97
CA LEU A 20 -7.47 -1.27 3.52
C LEU A 20 -6.00 -0.97 3.82
N TYR A 21 -5.51 0.24 3.54
CA TYR A 21 -4.15 0.65 3.88
C TYR A 21 -3.90 0.68 5.39
N PHE A 22 -4.90 1.06 6.19
CA PHE A 22 -4.79 0.98 7.65
C PHE A 22 -4.60 -0.47 8.13
N ILE A 23 -5.39 -1.41 7.60
CA ILE A 23 -5.24 -2.85 7.92
C ILE A 23 -3.85 -3.35 7.50
N VAL A 24 -3.38 -2.97 6.30
CA VAL A 24 -2.04 -3.29 5.81
C VAL A 24 -0.96 -2.78 6.77
N ILE A 25 -1.05 -1.53 7.24
CA ILE A 25 -0.10 -0.96 8.21
C ILE A 25 -0.09 -1.76 9.50
N VAL A 26 -1.26 -2.12 10.05
CA VAL A 26 -1.37 -2.86 11.31
C VAL A 26 -0.71 -4.23 11.19
N ILE A 27 -1.04 -5.00 10.15
CA ILE A 27 -0.49 -6.35 9.93
C ILE A 27 1.01 -6.29 9.61
N ALA A 28 1.44 -5.35 8.76
CA ALA A 28 2.85 -5.19 8.41
C ALA A 28 3.69 -4.72 9.61
N SER A 29 3.17 -3.80 10.44
CA SER A 29 3.85 -3.34 11.66
C SER A 29 3.96 -4.47 12.68
N TRP A 30 2.91 -5.27 12.83
CA TRP A 30 2.95 -6.47 13.66
C TRP A 30 4.00 -7.47 13.15
N ALA A 31 4.02 -7.77 11.86
CA ALA A 31 4.97 -8.69 11.24
C ALA A 31 6.43 -8.18 11.35
N MET A 32 6.63 -6.88 11.17
CA MET A 32 7.93 -6.22 11.36
C MET A 32 8.42 -6.37 12.80
N ASN A 33 7.58 -6.02 13.79
CA ASN A 33 7.91 -6.14 15.21
C ASN A 33 8.20 -7.59 15.61
N HIS A 34 7.37 -8.54 15.17
CA HIS A 34 7.55 -9.96 15.45
C HIS A 34 8.83 -10.50 14.82
N GLY A 35 9.15 -10.06 13.60
CA GLY A 35 10.40 -10.42 12.92
C GLY A 35 11.65 -9.92 13.62
N ILE A 36 11.62 -8.69 14.17
CA ILE A 36 12.73 -8.13 14.97
C ILE A 36 12.92 -8.91 16.29
N GLN A 37 11.83 -9.25 16.97
CA GLN A 37 11.91 -10.00 18.23
C GLN A 37 12.55 -11.37 18.00
N ARG A 38 12.07 -12.12 17.00
CA ARG A 38 12.65 -13.44 16.70
C ARG A 38 14.05 -13.38 16.12
N SER A 39 14.41 -12.34 15.36
CA SER A 39 15.78 -12.20 14.87
C SER A 39 16.76 -11.94 16.01
N GLY A 40 16.36 -11.20 17.04
CA GLY A 40 17.11 -11.05 18.28
C GLY A 40 17.32 -12.37 19.04
N GLU A 41 16.28 -13.21 19.13
CA GLU A 41 16.36 -14.54 19.75
C GLU A 41 17.24 -15.50 18.95
N ALA A 42 17.07 -15.55 17.62
CA ALA A 42 17.84 -16.43 16.74
C ALA A 42 19.33 -16.03 16.60
N ALA A 43 19.64 -14.73 16.70
CA ALA A 43 21.02 -14.23 16.67
C ALA A 43 21.84 -14.65 17.90
N SER A 44 21.19 -15.04 19.00
CA SER A 44 21.87 -15.51 20.21
C SER A 44 22.42 -16.94 20.11
N VAL A 45 21.98 -17.72 19.10
CA VAL A 45 22.26 -19.16 18.98
C VAL A 45 22.89 -19.59 17.65
N LEU A 46 22.97 -18.71 16.63
CA LEU A 46 23.54 -19.07 15.31
C LEU A 46 25.01 -18.66 15.14
N THR A 47 25.85 -19.61 14.75
CA THR A 47 27.24 -19.37 14.33
C THR A 47 27.29 -18.63 12.98
N THR A 48 28.24 -17.70 12.83
CA THR A 48 28.44 -16.77 11.69
C THR A 48 28.46 -17.45 10.32
N PRO A 49 27.36 -17.39 9.55
CA PRO A 49 27.25 -16.50 8.37
C PRO A 49 25.94 -15.67 8.30
N ALA A 50 24.98 -15.91 9.21
CA ALA A 50 23.64 -15.28 9.16
C ALA A 50 23.61 -13.79 9.58
N HIS A 51 24.68 -13.28 10.20
CA HIS A 51 24.77 -11.91 10.71
C HIS A 51 25.08 -10.85 9.62
N ILE A 52 25.37 -11.28 8.39
CA ILE A 52 25.81 -10.39 7.29
C ILE A 52 24.63 -9.84 6.48
N PHE A 53 23.43 -10.40 6.63
CA PHE A 53 22.21 -9.84 6.03
C PHE A 53 21.44 -8.99 7.05
N PRO A 54 21.43 -7.66 6.93
CA PRO A 54 20.77 -6.75 7.89
C PRO A 54 19.23 -6.88 7.93
N ILE A 55 18.65 -7.81 7.16
CA ILE A 55 17.20 -8.05 7.03
C ILE A 55 16.94 -9.57 7.15
N TYR A 56 17.49 -10.22 8.19
CA TYR A 56 17.18 -11.62 8.48
C TYR A 56 15.88 -11.70 9.28
N PHE A 57 14.80 -12.11 8.62
CA PHE A 57 13.53 -12.46 9.25
C PHE A 57 13.47 -13.98 9.42
N PRO A 58 13.57 -14.53 10.65
CA PRO A 58 13.32 -15.95 10.92
C PRO A 58 11.81 -16.25 10.93
N MET A 59 11.12 -15.72 9.93
CA MET A 59 9.68 -15.75 9.71
C MET A 59 9.47 -15.76 8.20
N GLY A 60 8.78 -16.77 7.67
CA GLY A 60 8.57 -16.92 6.22
C GLY A 60 9.83 -17.32 5.45
N ASN A 61 10.00 -16.76 4.26
CA ASN A 61 11.11 -17.08 3.35
C ASN A 61 12.09 -15.88 3.20
N MET A 62 13.18 -16.03 2.42
CA MET A 62 14.18 -14.95 2.25
C MET A 62 13.64 -13.64 1.64
N THR A 63 12.45 -13.65 1.04
CA THR A 63 11.80 -12.51 0.41
C THR A 63 10.87 -11.75 1.37
N THR A 64 10.50 -12.36 2.50
CA THR A 64 9.58 -11.81 3.50
C THR A 64 10.03 -10.45 4.04
N GLY A 65 11.32 -10.28 4.31
CA GLY A 65 11.86 -9.02 4.82
C GLY A 65 11.64 -7.85 3.84
N PHE A 66 11.90 -8.08 2.55
CA PHE A 66 11.62 -7.07 1.52
C PHE A 66 10.13 -6.80 1.39
N PHE A 67 9.32 -7.86 1.35
CA PHE A 67 7.87 -7.75 1.25
C PHE A 67 7.28 -6.87 2.37
N ILE A 68 7.63 -7.11 3.63
CA ILE A 68 7.12 -6.35 4.79
C ILE A 68 7.52 -4.87 4.69
N ILE A 69 8.78 -4.57 4.37
CA ILE A 69 9.26 -3.19 4.28
C ILE A 69 8.53 -2.42 3.18
N PHE A 70 8.44 -2.98 1.97
CA PHE A 70 7.74 -2.33 0.85
C PHE A 70 6.25 -2.20 1.11
N THR A 71 5.63 -3.20 1.73
CA THR A 71 4.21 -3.18 2.11
C THR A 71 3.91 -2.14 3.18
N LEU A 72 4.81 -1.97 4.16
CA LEU A 72 4.66 -0.93 5.19
C LEU A 72 4.80 0.48 4.60
N ILE A 73 5.78 0.70 3.72
CA ILE A 73 5.97 1.98 3.02
C ILE A 73 4.75 2.29 2.14
N ALA A 74 4.30 1.32 1.32
CA ALA A 74 3.10 1.46 0.50
C ALA A 74 1.86 1.71 1.37
N GLY A 75 1.76 1.04 2.53
CA GLY A 75 0.74 1.26 3.55
C GLY A 75 0.67 2.71 4.01
N VAL A 76 1.77 3.25 4.51
CA VAL A 76 1.84 4.63 5.05
C VAL A 76 1.57 5.67 3.96
N VAL A 77 2.17 5.50 2.77
CA VAL A 77 1.95 6.42 1.65
C VAL A 77 0.51 6.34 1.14
N GLY A 78 -0.09 5.15 1.08
CA GLY A 78 -1.48 4.96 0.69
C GLY A 78 -2.48 5.50 1.69
N PHE A 79 -2.21 5.34 2.99
CA PHE A 79 -3.04 5.91 4.04
C PHE A 79 -3.04 7.45 3.98
N THR A 80 -1.85 8.07 3.92
CA THR A 80 -1.71 9.52 3.83
C THR A 80 -2.30 10.09 2.54
N THR A 81 -2.11 9.40 1.41
CA THR A 81 -2.72 9.76 0.12
C THR A 81 -4.24 9.65 0.16
N SER A 82 -4.79 8.65 0.85
CA SER A 82 -6.25 8.51 0.99
C SER A 82 -6.85 9.64 1.84
N VAL A 83 -6.20 10.00 2.96
CA VAL A 83 -6.63 11.13 3.81
C VAL A 83 -6.58 12.46 3.04
N THR A 84 -5.47 12.74 2.36
CA THR A 84 -5.32 13.97 1.57
C THR A 84 -6.22 13.98 0.35
N GLY A 85 -6.44 12.82 -0.29
CA GLY A 85 -7.38 12.63 -1.40
C GLY A 85 -8.83 12.95 -1.02
N LEU A 86 -9.28 12.51 0.16
CA LEU A 86 -10.61 12.86 0.70
C LEU A 86 -10.74 14.39 0.83
N ASN A 87 -9.78 15.06 1.47
CA ASN A 87 -9.79 16.52 1.62
C ASN A 87 -9.74 17.27 0.27
N ASN A 88 -8.99 16.75 -0.70
CA ASN A 88 -8.89 17.35 -2.04
C ASN A 88 -10.18 17.22 -2.85
N ILE A 89 -10.90 16.10 -2.72
CA ILE A 89 -12.19 15.87 -3.38
C ILE A 89 -13.30 16.70 -2.77
N PHE A 90 -13.28 16.95 -1.46
CA PHE A 90 -14.24 17.87 -0.83
C PHE A 90 -14.16 19.29 -1.42
N GLN A 91 -12.96 19.75 -1.79
CA GLN A 91 -12.77 21.08 -2.38
C GLN A 91 -13.01 21.12 -3.90
N TRP A 92 -13.01 19.96 -4.59
CA TRP A 92 -13.29 19.76 -6.04
C TRP A 92 -12.75 20.88 -6.95
N ASN A 93 -11.48 21.26 -6.79
CA ASN A 93 -10.85 22.30 -7.58
C ASN A 93 -9.77 21.70 -8.51
N ALA A 94 -9.59 22.26 -9.72
CA ALA A 94 -8.66 21.74 -10.73
C ALA A 94 -7.22 21.48 -10.22
N PRO A 95 -6.57 22.38 -9.47
CA PRO A 95 -5.22 22.12 -8.95
C PRO A 95 -5.20 20.99 -7.91
N ASN A 96 -6.22 20.89 -7.06
CA ASN A 96 -6.31 19.86 -6.02
C ASN A 96 -6.57 18.47 -6.61
N LEU A 97 -7.33 18.38 -7.70
CA LEU A 97 -7.58 17.13 -8.42
C LEU A 97 -6.34 16.61 -9.14
N ASN A 98 -5.56 17.50 -9.76
CA ASN A 98 -4.30 17.10 -10.41
C ASN A 98 -3.25 16.65 -9.37
N ALA A 99 -3.17 17.34 -8.23
CA ALA A 99 -2.32 16.93 -7.11
C ALA A 99 -2.75 15.55 -6.56
N ALA A 100 -4.06 15.32 -6.39
CA ALA A 100 -4.60 14.04 -5.96
C ALA A 100 -4.36 12.91 -6.98
N ALA A 101 -4.40 13.21 -8.28
CA ALA A 101 -4.11 12.23 -9.33
C ALA A 101 -2.64 11.76 -9.28
N MET A 102 -1.69 12.69 -9.13
CA MET A 102 -0.25 12.40 -9.04
C MET A 102 0.10 11.63 -7.76
N SER A 103 -0.47 11.99 -6.62
CA SER A 103 -0.25 11.26 -5.36
C SER A 103 -0.88 9.86 -5.40
N SER A 104 -2.06 9.71 -6.00
CA SER A 104 -2.71 8.41 -6.21
C SER A 104 -1.89 7.49 -7.11
N LEU A 105 -1.30 8.03 -8.19
CA LEU A 105 -0.42 7.28 -9.09
C LEU A 105 0.87 6.84 -8.40
N THR A 106 1.49 7.73 -7.63
CA THR A 106 2.69 7.40 -6.83
C THR A 106 2.39 6.27 -5.84
N THR A 107 1.25 6.36 -5.16
CA THR A 107 0.77 5.33 -4.25
C THR A 107 0.53 4.01 -4.96
N TRP A 108 -0.09 4.05 -6.15
CA TRP A 108 -0.32 2.85 -6.95
C TRP A 108 0.99 2.18 -7.36
N ALA A 109 1.98 2.94 -7.80
CA ALA A 109 3.29 2.41 -8.18
C ALA A 109 4.00 1.71 -7.00
N LEU A 110 3.94 2.31 -5.80
CA LEU A 110 4.49 1.68 -4.58
C LEU A 110 3.72 0.41 -4.19
N THR A 111 2.40 0.41 -4.33
CA THR A 111 1.55 -0.74 -4.01
C THR A 111 1.78 -1.88 -5.01
N LEU A 112 1.98 -1.56 -6.29
CA LEU A 112 2.40 -2.53 -7.32
C LEU A 112 3.76 -3.17 -6.99
N LEU A 113 4.71 -2.36 -6.52
CA LEU A 113 6.01 -2.88 -6.11
C LEU A 113 5.85 -3.87 -4.94
N ALA A 114 5.05 -3.51 -3.92
CA ALA A 114 4.71 -4.39 -2.81
C ALA A 114 4.00 -5.68 -3.27
N MET A 115 3.08 -5.57 -4.23
CA MET A 115 2.41 -6.72 -4.85
C MET A 115 3.40 -7.65 -5.56
N GLY A 116 4.40 -7.10 -6.27
CA GLY A 116 5.44 -7.91 -6.90
C GLY A 116 6.18 -8.80 -5.89
N PHE A 117 6.47 -8.27 -4.70
CA PHE A 117 7.04 -9.05 -3.61
C PHE A 117 6.04 -10.05 -3.04
N ALA A 118 4.75 -9.70 -2.89
CA ALA A 118 3.71 -10.63 -2.46
C ALA A 118 3.59 -11.84 -3.42
N CYS A 119 3.59 -11.61 -4.72
CA CYS A 119 3.59 -12.68 -5.73
C CYS A 119 4.82 -13.59 -5.58
N LYS A 120 5.99 -12.99 -5.30
CA LYS A 120 7.23 -13.75 -5.13
C LYS A 120 7.24 -14.56 -3.85
N GLU A 121 6.68 -14.03 -2.77
CA GLU A 121 6.46 -14.77 -1.52
C GLU A 121 5.60 -16.03 -1.75
N ILE A 122 4.47 -15.87 -2.46
CA ILE A 122 3.54 -16.97 -2.77
C ILE A 122 4.23 -18.07 -3.60
N GLU A 123 5.07 -17.69 -4.58
CA GLU A 123 5.81 -18.62 -5.44
C GLU A 123 6.80 -19.49 -4.63
N ARG A 124 7.43 -18.94 -3.59
CA ARG A 124 8.56 -19.57 -2.90
C ARG A 124 8.16 -20.50 -1.75
N GLY A 125 6.86 -20.57 -1.42
CA GLY A 125 6.32 -21.52 -0.44
C GLY A 125 5.46 -20.84 0.63
N TRP A 126 4.53 -21.61 1.18
CA TRP A 126 3.47 -21.09 2.04
C TRP A 126 4.01 -20.76 3.44
N THR A 127 3.82 -19.50 3.87
CA THR A 127 4.17 -19.02 5.22
C THR A 127 2.97 -19.11 6.18
N ASP A 128 3.22 -18.86 7.47
CA ASP A 128 2.24 -18.58 8.52
C ASP A 128 1.01 -17.77 8.04
N SER A 129 -0.15 -18.12 8.60
CA SER A 129 -1.47 -17.57 8.23
C SER A 129 -1.54 -16.04 8.18
N ASN A 130 -0.80 -15.34 9.04
CA ASN A 130 -0.78 -13.87 9.07
C ASN A 130 -0.09 -13.25 7.84
N LEU A 131 1.00 -13.86 7.34
CA LEU A 131 1.63 -13.39 6.10
C LEU A 131 0.73 -13.65 4.90
N ARG A 132 0.03 -14.80 4.89
CA ARG A 132 -0.93 -15.11 3.82
C ARG A 132 -2.05 -14.06 3.73
N THR A 133 -2.51 -13.56 4.88
CA THR A 133 -3.45 -12.44 4.91
C THR A 133 -2.82 -11.17 4.35
N LEU A 134 -1.56 -10.86 4.69
CA LEU A 134 -0.85 -9.69 4.19
C LEU A 134 -0.61 -9.74 2.67
N GLU A 135 -0.24 -10.90 2.13
CA GLU A 135 -0.07 -11.15 0.70
C GLU A 135 -1.38 -10.88 -0.06
N THR A 136 -2.47 -11.50 0.42
CA THR A 136 -3.79 -11.42 -0.21
C THR A 136 -4.33 -9.99 -0.17
N ILE A 137 -4.26 -9.33 0.98
CA ILE A 137 -4.76 -7.95 1.11
C ILE A 137 -3.94 -6.98 0.26
N THR A 138 -2.63 -7.18 0.13
CA THR A 138 -1.77 -6.32 -0.73
C THR A 138 -2.19 -6.42 -2.19
N ILE A 139 -2.51 -7.63 -2.68
CA ILE A 139 -3.04 -7.82 -4.05
C ILE A 139 -4.37 -7.09 -4.24
N ILE A 140 -5.28 -7.22 -3.27
CA ILE A 140 -6.59 -6.53 -3.29
C ILE A 140 -6.39 -5.00 -3.31
N VAL A 141 -5.52 -4.47 -2.44
CA VAL A 141 -5.24 -3.03 -2.34
C VAL A 141 -4.67 -2.50 -3.66
N THR A 142 -3.83 -3.25 -4.36
CA THR A 142 -3.32 -2.83 -5.68
C THR A 142 -4.46 -2.64 -6.69
N ALA A 143 -5.42 -3.56 -6.72
CA ALA A 143 -6.56 -3.48 -7.63
C ALA A 143 -7.47 -2.30 -7.26
N THR A 144 -7.79 -2.12 -5.98
CA THR A 144 -8.66 -1.01 -5.54
C THR A 144 -7.96 0.35 -5.69
N GLN A 145 -6.64 0.43 -5.51
CA GLN A 145 -5.85 1.64 -5.74
C GLN A 145 -5.76 2.00 -7.23
N LEU A 146 -5.72 1.02 -8.13
CA LEU A 146 -5.82 1.27 -9.56
C LEU A 146 -7.16 1.92 -9.90
N LEU A 147 -8.26 1.39 -9.37
CA LEU A 147 -9.60 1.94 -9.58
C LEU A 147 -9.75 3.36 -9.01
N CYS A 148 -9.18 3.63 -7.83
CA CYS A 148 -9.11 4.99 -7.30
C CYS A 148 -8.37 5.93 -8.24
N THR A 149 -7.20 5.50 -8.73
CA THR A 149 -6.35 6.32 -9.59
C THR A 149 -7.06 6.64 -10.91
N THR A 150 -7.74 5.68 -11.53
CA THR A 150 -8.48 5.92 -12.78
C THR A 150 -9.64 6.89 -12.56
N VAL A 151 -10.43 6.73 -11.49
CA VAL A 151 -11.57 7.61 -11.19
C VAL A 151 -11.12 9.04 -10.92
N ILE A 152 -10.03 9.23 -10.15
CA ILE A 152 -9.47 10.57 -9.88
C ILE A 152 -8.92 11.20 -11.16
N HIS A 153 -8.26 10.41 -12.02
CA HIS A 153 -7.70 10.91 -13.28
C HIS A 153 -8.79 11.34 -14.28
N VAL A 154 -9.87 10.54 -14.39
CA VAL A 154 -11.05 10.90 -15.19
C VAL A 154 -11.70 12.16 -14.63
N GLY A 155 -11.92 12.23 -13.31
CA GLY A 155 -12.49 13.42 -12.67
C GLY A 155 -11.64 14.69 -12.84
N ALA A 156 -10.31 14.57 -12.87
CA ALA A 156 -9.41 15.69 -13.16
C ALA A 156 -9.51 16.15 -14.62
N SER A 157 -9.69 15.23 -15.57
CA SER A 157 -9.81 15.54 -17.00
C SER A 157 -11.15 16.20 -17.38
N GLU A 158 -12.21 15.99 -16.60
CA GLU A 158 -13.54 16.57 -16.82
C GLU A 158 -13.69 18.00 -16.30
N VAL A 159 -12.78 18.47 -15.43
CA VAL A 159 -12.83 19.85 -14.92
C VAL A 159 -12.19 20.79 -15.94
N PRO A 160 -12.92 21.81 -16.45
CA PRO A 160 -12.35 22.77 -17.38
C PRO A 160 -11.15 23.46 -16.75
N GLN A 161 -9.97 23.31 -17.33
CA GLN A 161 -8.82 24.13 -16.97
C GLN A 161 -9.18 25.59 -17.27
N ARG A 162 -9.50 26.37 -16.22
CA ARG A 162 -9.50 27.84 -16.33
C ARG A 162 -8.05 28.25 -16.55
N ARG A 163 -7.64 28.34 -17.82
CA ARG A 163 -6.44 29.09 -18.20
C ARG A 163 -6.68 30.54 -17.80
N VAL A 164 -5.83 31.05 -16.90
CA VAL A 164 -5.66 32.47 -16.63
C VAL A 164 -4.61 33.00 -17.60
#